data_AF-A0A6I4TQ94-F1
#
_entry.id   AF-A0A6I4TQ94-F1
#
_cell.length_a   1.000
_cell.length_b   1.000
_cell.length_c   1.000
_cell.angle_alpha   90.00
_cell.angle_beta   90.00
_cell.angle_gamma   90.00
#
_symmetry.space_group_name_H-M   'P 1'
#
loop_
_entity.id
_entity.type
_entity.pdbx_description
1 polymer ?
#
loop_
_entity_poly.entity_id
_entity_poly.type
_entity_poly.pdbx_seq_one_letter_code
_entity_poly.pdbx_strand_id
1 'polypeptide(L)'
;MALSPDLGVALSNEAAQRLFGATQGRTFELDWIAEESRSDLQSLQRSARGSGNRKHAVIRLLTGDDSTTLAEAFVLSVGKTRQTFLIVRSLNSSWGSSVDVVLADAFGFTLAELQIAKLLVEGKSPADVAVQRGTGVQTVRTQIKAMVAKAGAQSLIDLVRLLSLVCARITEQSTLNGVRWADPWGNLRRIERPDGYKVAYSWTGAPDGQPVLLLHGLSLGYLMGERIERRLREAGIKLIAPCWPGMGGSEQNPKLSLEQDDLVAYSAVADALGLKNCLGVGLATGAIHLLALERARPETFGALLGISDCLPLTRKRLSHAPLSFRTMLRLPNVLPKALELVVSAGFRNVRRKGIDWYVERRYHQSPVDRASCDDVEFVPLMRNWCELSFMMGPKVFCERASQRWRFKEEQLLDLPVSVHVLLGEGEPMFDAPYFQRLEESSSELTIERVVGAGELLLHQRPKLIAQRIIEMAAIVRR
;
A
#
# COMPACT_ATOMS: atom_id res chain seq x y z
N MET A 1 11.68 13.33 3.25
CA MET A 1 11.66 13.59 1.80
C MET A 1 12.98 13.15 1.19
N ALA A 2 13.00 12.92 -0.12
CA ALA A 2 14.20 12.65 -0.91
C ALA A 2 14.38 13.74 -1.97
N LEU A 3 15.57 14.33 -2.00
CA LEU A 3 15.97 15.38 -2.92
C LEU A 3 17.05 14.85 -3.87
N SER A 4 17.05 15.33 -5.11
CA SER A 4 18.18 15.16 -6.02
C SER A 4 19.40 15.96 -5.51
N PRO A 5 20.61 15.70 -6.05
CA PRO A 5 21.78 16.53 -5.76
C PRO A 5 21.61 18.01 -6.15
N ASP A 6 20.60 18.34 -6.95
CA ASP A 6 20.24 19.70 -7.36
C ASP A 6 19.05 20.26 -6.58
N LEU A 7 18.70 19.63 -5.45
CA LEU A 7 17.59 20.01 -4.57
C LEU A 7 16.20 19.90 -5.22
N GLY A 8 16.07 19.15 -6.31
CA GLY A 8 14.76 18.77 -6.85
C GLY A 8 14.08 17.75 -5.95
N VAL A 9 12.83 17.97 -5.57
CA VAL A 9 12.08 17.00 -4.75
C VAL A 9 11.74 15.78 -5.59
N ALA A 10 12.49 14.70 -5.39
CA ALA A 10 12.25 13.43 -6.06
C ALA A 10 11.05 12.70 -5.45
N LEU A 11 10.96 12.68 -4.11
CA LEU A 11 9.85 12.06 -3.37
C LEU A 11 9.56 12.83 -2.07
N SER A 12 8.28 13.00 -1.74
CA SER A 12 7.82 13.64 -0.51
C SER A 12 6.55 12.96 -0.01
N ASN A 13 6.41 12.81 1.31
CA ASN A 13 5.17 12.31 1.95
C ASN A 13 4.37 13.48 2.54
N GLU A 14 3.14 13.24 3.00
CA GLU A 14 2.31 14.31 3.58
C GLU A 14 2.98 15.03 4.76
N ALA A 15 3.73 14.30 5.59
CA ALA A 15 4.44 14.90 6.72
C ALA A 15 5.51 15.88 6.21
N ALA A 16 6.24 15.51 5.15
CA ALA A 16 7.21 16.39 4.51
C ALA A 16 6.56 17.56 3.77
N GLN A 17 5.38 17.37 3.16
CA GLN A 17 4.61 18.46 2.56
C GLN A 17 4.14 19.47 3.62
N ARG A 18 3.63 18.99 4.76
CA ARG A 18 3.18 19.84 5.86
C ARG A 18 4.32 20.54 6.60
N LEU A 19 5.40 19.82 6.90
CA LEU A 19 6.52 20.35 7.67
C LEU A 19 7.49 21.18 6.81
N PHE A 20 7.63 20.84 5.52
CA PHE A 20 8.65 21.44 4.66
C PHE A 20 8.07 22.13 3.43
N GLY A 21 6.75 22.15 3.21
CA GLY A 21 6.14 22.67 1.97
C GLY A 21 6.44 21.83 0.72
N ALA A 22 7.08 20.67 0.89
CA ALA A 22 7.75 19.90 -0.16
C ALA A 22 6.81 19.32 -1.23
N THR A 23 6.64 20.03 -2.35
CA THR A 23 5.93 19.52 -3.54
C THR A 23 6.89 18.80 -4.49
N GLN A 24 6.55 17.57 -4.87
CA GLN A 24 7.33 16.76 -5.80
C GLN A 24 7.51 17.47 -7.15
N GLY A 25 8.71 17.37 -7.74
CA GLY A 25 9.04 17.96 -9.04
C GLY A 25 9.44 19.44 -9.02
N ARG A 26 9.34 20.14 -7.88
CA ARG A 26 9.88 21.49 -7.72
C ARG A 26 11.31 21.44 -7.19
N THR A 27 12.15 22.37 -7.66
CA THR A 27 13.44 22.67 -7.01
C THR A 27 13.15 23.43 -5.72
N PHE A 28 13.70 22.95 -4.61
CA PHE A 28 13.44 23.50 -3.30
C PHE A 28 14.46 24.56 -2.93
N GLU A 29 13.99 25.77 -2.58
CA GLU A 29 14.86 26.80 -2.00
C GLU A 29 15.22 26.44 -0.55
N LEU A 30 16.34 26.97 -0.04
CA LEU A 30 16.92 26.60 1.26
C LEU A 30 16.40 27.46 2.44
N ASP A 31 15.30 28.17 2.23
CA ASP A 31 14.79 29.18 3.16
C ASP A 31 14.17 28.59 4.44
N TRP A 32 13.87 27.28 4.42
CA TRP A 32 13.41 26.52 5.59
C TRP A 32 14.57 26.01 6.46
N ILE A 33 15.83 26.20 6.07
CA ILE A 33 17.00 25.79 6.84
C ILE A 33 17.53 26.98 7.60
N ALA A 34 17.73 26.82 8.90
CA ALA A 34 18.36 27.84 9.72
C ALA A 34 19.77 28.14 9.19
N GLU A 35 20.16 29.42 9.21
CA GLU A 35 21.42 29.89 8.61
C GLU A 35 22.63 29.05 9.05
N GLU A 36 22.70 28.69 10.33
CA GLU A 36 23.74 27.85 10.94
C GLU A 36 23.89 26.44 10.33
N SER A 37 22.86 25.92 9.67
CA SER A 37 22.84 24.57 9.09
C SER A 37 23.04 24.53 7.57
N ARG A 38 23.15 25.69 6.91
CA ARG A 38 23.28 25.77 5.45
C ARG A 38 24.60 25.18 4.93
N SER A 39 25.71 25.43 5.60
CA SER A 39 27.03 24.90 5.22
C SER A 39 27.11 23.37 5.31
N ASP A 40 26.39 22.78 6.27
CA ASP A 40 26.31 21.33 6.45
C ASP A 40 25.53 20.68 5.30
N LEU A 41 24.39 21.27 4.92
CA LEU A 41 23.62 20.77 3.78
C LEU A 41 24.39 20.91 2.46
N GLN A 42 25.03 22.05 2.21
CA GLN A 42 25.87 22.24 1.02
C GLN A 42 27.01 21.22 0.94
N SER A 43 27.57 20.84 2.09
CA SER A 43 28.60 19.78 2.15
C SER A 43 28.02 18.41 1.80
N LEU A 44 26.81 18.09 2.26
CA LEU A 44 26.09 16.88 1.85
C LEU A 44 25.74 16.89 0.36
N GLN A 45 25.34 18.04 -0.19
CA GLN A 45 25.04 18.21 -1.61
C GLN A 45 26.28 17.94 -2.48
N ARG A 46 27.45 18.47 -2.09
CA ARG A 46 28.73 18.17 -2.75
C ARG A 46 29.06 16.68 -2.71
N SER A 47 28.85 16.02 -1.57
CA SER A 47 29.02 14.57 -1.45
C SER A 47 28.04 13.78 -2.32
N ALA A 48 26.78 14.21 -2.42
CA ALA A 48 25.79 13.59 -3.31
C ALA A 48 26.18 13.72 -4.80
N ARG A 49 26.89 14.79 -5.17
CA ARG A 49 27.50 14.97 -6.50
C ARG A 49 28.85 14.25 -6.68
N GLY A 50 29.34 13.52 -5.68
CA GLY A 50 30.61 12.80 -5.73
C GLY A 50 31.86 13.63 -5.43
N SER A 51 31.71 14.87 -4.95
CA SER A 51 32.80 15.82 -4.69
C SER A 51 33.06 16.10 -3.19
N GLY A 52 32.60 15.19 -2.31
CA GLY A 52 32.72 15.34 -0.86
C GLY A 52 32.69 14.01 -0.10
N ASN A 53 33.08 14.05 1.17
CA ASN A 53 33.15 12.88 2.05
C ASN A 53 32.09 12.86 3.16
N ARG A 54 31.43 13.99 3.44
CA ARG A 54 30.38 14.09 4.47
C ARG A 54 29.13 13.36 3.99
N LYS A 55 28.73 12.31 4.70
CA LYS A 55 27.54 11.50 4.36
C LYS A 55 26.32 11.77 5.23
N HIS A 56 26.51 12.46 6.35
CA HIS A 56 25.50 12.65 7.37
C HIS A 56 25.67 14.00 8.08
N ALA A 57 24.56 14.68 8.41
CA ALA A 57 24.52 15.85 9.27
C ALA A 57 23.17 15.94 10.00
N VAL A 58 23.17 16.59 11.16
CA VAL A 58 21.94 17.05 11.82
C VAL A 58 21.80 18.53 11.49
N ILE A 59 20.66 18.91 10.92
CA ILE A 59 20.36 20.26 10.48
C ILE A 59 19.18 20.82 11.28
N ARG A 60 19.19 22.13 11.49
CA ARG A 60 18.11 22.88 12.10
C ARG A 60 17.24 23.52 11.03
N LEU A 61 15.93 23.37 11.20
CA LEU A 61 14.92 23.87 10.28
C LEU A 61 14.13 24.98 10.95
N LEU A 62 13.74 25.98 10.17
CA LEU A 62 12.82 27.04 10.57
C LEU A 62 11.38 26.51 10.48
N THR A 63 10.57 26.84 11.47
CA THR A 63 9.11 26.60 11.46
C THR A 63 8.39 27.95 11.43
N GLY A 64 7.14 27.99 10.94
CA GLY A 64 6.40 29.23 10.69
C GLY A 64 6.20 30.19 11.88
N ASP A 65 6.49 29.74 13.11
CA ASP A 65 6.30 30.50 14.35
C ASP A 65 7.63 30.99 14.96
N ASP A 66 8.66 31.30 14.15
CA ASP A 66 10.04 31.60 14.56
C ASP A 66 10.74 30.52 15.41
N SER A 67 10.09 29.36 15.61
CA SER A 67 10.66 28.23 16.31
C SER A 67 11.48 27.36 15.37
N THR A 68 12.38 26.56 15.92
CA THR A 68 13.23 25.66 15.12
C THR A 68 13.05 24.21 15.49
N THR A 69 13.20 23.33 14.51
CA THR A 69 13.15 21.87 14.69
C THR A 69 14.42 21.21 14.17
N LEU A 70 14.76 20.02 14.68
CA LEU A 70 15.90 19.25 14.19
C LEU A 70 15.47 18.25 13.12
N ALA A 71 16.34 18.07 12.13
CA ALA A 71 16.22 17.04 11.13
C ALA A 71 17.58 16.41 10.86
N GLU A 72 17.54 15.16 10.45
CA GLU A 72 18.67 14.39 9.99
C GLU A 72 18.73 14.47 8.47
N ALA A 73 19.90 14.78 7.93
CA ALA A 73 20.16 14.86 6.50
C ALA A 73 21.31 13.95 6.10
N PHE A 74 21.10 13.05 5.14
CA PHE A 74 22.13 12.09 4.72
C PHE A 74 22.08 11.76 3.23
N VAL A 75 23.21 11.29 2.70
CA VAL A 75 23.32 10.86 1.30
C VAL A 75 22.98 9.37 1.19
N LEU A 76 22.02 9.04 0.34
CA LEU A 76 21.62 7.68 0.02
C LEU A 76 21.91 7.37 -1.45
N SER A 77 22.59 6.24 -1.72
CA SER A 77 22.78 5.72 -3.08
C SER A 77 21.82 4.56 -3.32
N VAL A 78 21.03 4.62 -4.39
CA VAL A 78 20.00 3.63 -4.72
C VAL A 78 20.29 2.98 -6.07
N GLY A 79 20.09 1.66 -6.15
CA GLY A 79 20.17 0.87 -7.38
C GLY A 79 21.60 0.55 -7.86
N LYS A 80 21.68 -0.30 -8.91
CA LYS A 80 22.95 -0.67 -9.57
C LYS A 80 23.62 0.50 -10.30
N THR A 81 22.84 1.51 -10.69
CA THR A 81 23.29 2.74 -11.35
C THR A 81 23.85 3.80 -10.39
N ARG A 82 23.87 3.53 -9.06
CA ARG A 82 24.37 4.44 -8.00
C ARG A 82 23.78 5.86 -8.06
N GLN A 83 22.51 6.00 -8.41
CA GLN A 83 21.85 7.30 -8.29
C GLN A 83 21.85 7.74 -6.83
N THR A 84 22.30 8.97 -6.59
CA THR A 84 22.44 9.56 -5.26
C THR A 84 21.28 10.51 -4.97
N PHE A 85 20.75 10.40 -3.77
CA PHE A 85 19.72 11.27 -3.24
C PHE A 85 20.17 11.86 -1.90
N LEU A 86 19.73 13.07 -1.61
CA LEU A 86 19.83 13.68 -0.30
C LEU A 86 18.52 13.42 0.44
N ILE A 87 18.58 12.67 1.52
CA ILE A 87 17.42 12.36 2.36
C ILE A 87 17.37 13.37 3.49
N VAL A 88 16.19 13.93 3.73
CA VAL A 88 15.91 14.79 4.90
C VAL A 88 14.77 14.17 5.70
N ARG A 89 15.06 13.85 6.96
CA ARG A 89 14.17 13.16 7.90
C ARG A 89 14.02 14.00 9.18
N SER A 90 12.79 14.33 9.57
CA SER A 90 12.56 15.02 10.85
C SER A 90 13.03 14.14 12.01
N LEU A 91 13.71 14.75 12.99
CA LEU A 91 14.08 14.09 14.25
C LEU A 91 13.03 14.29 15.35
N ASN A 92 11.95 15.03 15.07
CA ASN A 92 10.86 15.14 16.03
C ASN A 92 10.19 13.79 16.21
N SER A 93 10.01 13.42 17.48
CA SER A 93 9.25 12.23 17.85
C SER A 93 7.77 12.48 17.53
N SER A 94 7.20 11.71 16.61
CA SER A 94 5.77 11.79 16.33
C SER A 94 4.99 11.11 17.45
N TRP A 95 4.20 11.87 18.20
CA TRP A 95 3.28 11.33 19.20
C TRP A 95 1.99 10.83 18.54
N GLY A 96 1.93 9.52 18.27
CA GLY A 96 0.75 8.86 17.70
C GLY A 96 -0.25 8.37 18.76
N SER A 97 -1.49 8.08 18.37
CA SER A 97 -2.55 7.61 19.29
C SER A 97 -2.26 6.27 19.98
N SER A 98 -1.37 5.46 19.42
CA SER A 98 -0.88 4.23 20.06
C SER A 98 0.02 4.50 21.26
N VAL A 99 0.70 5.65 21.29
CA VAL A 99 1.55 6.07 22.41
C VAL A 99 0.69 6.37 23.65
N ASP A 100 -0.47 7.00 23.45
CA ASP A 100 -1.41 7.31 24.55
C ASP A 100 -1.82 6.05 25.31
N VAL A 101 -2.20 5.00 24.57
CA VAL A 101 -2.64 3.72 25.16
C VAL A 101 -1.51 3.07 25.94
N VAL A 102 -0.31 2.99 25.36
CA VAL A 102 0.83 2.33 26.00
C VAL A 102 1.29 3.08 27.26
N LEU A 103 1.36 4.41 27.20
CA LEU A 103 1.77 5.20 28.37
C LEU A 103 0.72 5.20 29.48
N ALA A 104 -0.57 5.20 29.12
CA ALA A 104 -1.65 5.05 30.10
C ALA A 104 -1.58 3.69 30.80
N ASP A 105 -1.37 2.61 30.06
CA ASP A 105 -1.27 1.24 30.59
C ASP A 105 0.01 1.03 31.42
N ALA A 106 1.16 1.47 30.91
CA ALA A 106 2.45 1.23 31.54
C ALA A 106 2.72 2.11 32.77
N PHE A 107 2.28 3.38 32.76
CA PHE A 107 2.58 4.35 33.82
C PHE A 107 1.35 4.85 34.58
N GLY A 108 0.13 4.44 34.21
CA GLY A 108 -1.09 4.91 34.85
C GLY A 108 -1.34 6.41 34.62
N PHE A 109 -0.94 6.93 33.46
CA PHE A 109 -1.19 8.33 33.11
C PHE A 109 -2.66 8.58 32.76
N THR A 110 -3.19 9.68 33.28
CA THR A 110 -4.52 10.21 32.97
C THR A 110 -4.50 10.95 31.63
N LEU A 111 -5.68 11.21 31.05
CA LEU A 111 -5.79 12.01 29.82
C LEU A 111 -5.14 13.40 29.95
N ALA A 112 -5.27 14.04 31.11
CA ALA A 112 -4.65 15.34 31.37
C ALA A 112 -3.12 15.26 31.41
N GLU A 113 -2.56 14.19 31.99
CA GLU A 113 -1.12 13.95 32.04
C GLU A 113 -0.56 13.57 30.67
N LEU A 114 -1.28 12.79 29.87
CA LEU A 114 -0.91 12.46 28.49
C LEU A 114 -0.81 13.72 27.61
N GLN A 115 -1.74 14.67 27.76
CA GLN A 115 -1.68 15.96 27.08
C GLN A 115 -0.43 16.76 27.44
N ILE A 116 -0.06 16.80 28.73
CA ILE A 116 1.19 17.43 29.17
C ILE A 116 2.40 16.69 28.60
N ALA A 117 2.40 15.35 28.71
CA ALA A 117 3.50 14.49 28.26
C ALA A 117 3.85 14.73 26.79
N LYS A 118 2.81 14.82 25.96
CA LYS A 118 2.94 15.11 24.53
C LYS A 118 3.66 16.43 24.28
N LEU A 119 3.20 17.51 24.91
CA LEU A 119 3.78 18.84 24.73
C LEU A 119 5.23 18.92 25.26
N LEU A 120 5.53 18.23 26.37
CA LEU A 120 6.90 18.17 26.90
C LEU A 120 7.85 17.40 25.96
N VAL A 121 7.40 16.30 25.34
CA VAL A 121 8.19 15.56 24.33
C VAL A 121 8.38 16.36 23.04
N GLU A 122 7.42 17.21 22.69
CA GLU A 122 7.54 18.21 21.62
C GLU A 122 8.48 19.38 21.99
N GLY A 123 9.07 19.37 23.18
CA GLY A 123 10.07 20.35 23.64
C GLY A 123 9.47 21.62 24.23
N LYS A 124 8.16 21.66 24.49
CA LYS A 124 7.50 22.83 25.12
C LYS A 124 7.90 22.96 26.59
N SER A 125 8.11 24.19 27.05
CA SER A 125 8.38 24.44 28.47
C SER A 125 7.09 24.31 29.30
N PRO A 126 7.18 24.11 30.63
CA PRO A 126 5.99 24.10 31.49
C PRO A 126 5.14 25.38 31.41
N ALA A 127 5.74 26.51 31.04
CA ALA A 127 5.03 27.77 30.82
C ALA A 127 4.22 27.72 29.51
N ASP A 128 4.83 27.24 28.42
CA ASP A 128 4.14 27.09 27.12
C ASP A 128 2.99 26.09 27.22
N VAL A 129 3.19 24.98 27.94
CA VAL A 129 2.16 23.98 28.23
C VAL A 129 0.97 24.62 28.96
N ALA A 130 1.25 25.49 29.92
CA ALA A 130 0.21 26.17 30.69
C ALA A 130 -0.64 27.09 29.80
N VAL A 131 0.03 27.88 28.94
CA VAL A 131 -0.62 28.75 27.94
C VAL A 131 -1.48 27.92 26.99
N GLN A 132 -0.92 26.87 26.40
CA GLN A 132 -1.62 26.05 25.39
C GLN A 132 -2.81 25.27 25.97
N ARG A 133 -2.78 24.92 27.25
CA ARG A 133 -3.88 24.24 27.93
C ARG A 133 -4.88 25.20 28.59
N GLY A 134 -4.61 26.51 28.62
CA GLY A 134 -5.42 27.47 29.35
C GLY A 134 -5.45 27.22 30.87
N THR A 135 -4.33 26.79 31.46
CA THR A 135 -4.22 26.44 32.89
C THR A 135 -3.08 27.18 33.57
N GLY A 136 -3.05 27.20 34.90
CA GLY A 136 -1.95 27.81 35.66
C GLY A 136 -0.65 27.01 35.59
N VAL A 137 0.50 27.70 35.47
CA VAL A 137 1.84 27.06 35.44
C VAL A 137 2.09 26.18 36.67
N GLN A 138 1.58 26.56 37.85
CA GLN A 138 1.71 25.74 39.06
C GLN A 138 0.91 24.44 38.97
N THR A 139 -0.28 24.46 38.36
CA THR A 139 -1.07 23.25 38.11
C THR A 139 -0.33 22.29 37.18
N VAL A 140 0.28 22.82 36.11
CA VAL A 140 1.13 22.04 35.20
C VAL A 140 2.33 21.44 35.95
N ARG A 141 3.03 22.23 36.77
CA ARG A 141 4.17 21.74 37.58
C ARG A 141 3.77 20.62 38.55
N THR A 142 2.60 20.72 39.18
CA THR A 142 2.07 19.67 40.06
C THR A 142 1.77 18.39 39.29
N GLN A 143 1.14 18.48 38.12
CA GLN A 143 0.90 17.31 37.25
C GLN A 143 2.22 16.69 36.75
N ILE A 144 3.21 17.50 36.40
CA ILE A 144 4.55 17.03 36.03
C ILE A 144 5.19 16.23 37.17
N LYS A 145 5.12 16.73 38.42
CA LYS A 145 5.65 15.99 39.58
C LYS A 145 4.95 14.64 39.76
N ALA A 146 3.63 14.60 39.58
CA ALA A 146 2.87 13.34 39.63
C ALA A 146 3.32 12.37 38.53
N MET A 147 3.53 12.86 37.31
CA MET A 147 4.03 12.06 36.19
C MET A 147 5.44 11.51 36.43
N VAL A 148 6.36 12.33 36.98
CA VAL A 148 7.71 11.89 37.35
C VAL A 148 7.64 10.74 38.37
N ALA A 149 6.79 10.88 39.39
CA ALA A 149 6.61 9.83 40.40
C ALA A 149 5.99 8.55 39.80
N LYS A 150 4.92 8.67 39.00
CA LYS A 150 4.26 7.54 38.33
C LYS A 150 5.18 6.77 37.38
N ALA A 151 6.04 7.48 36.65
CA ALA A 151 7.00 6.88 35.73
C ALA A 151 8.27 6.35 36.41
N GLY A 152 8.44 6.59 37.72
CA GLY A 152 9.68 6.26 38.44
C GLY A 152 10.90 7.03 37.95
N ALA A 153 10.70 8.21 37.33
CA ALA A 153 11.77 9.04 36.80
C ALA A 153 12.43 9.87 37.92
N GLN A 154 13.69 10.23 37.74
CA GLN A 154 14.42 11.02 38.75
C GLN A 154 14.25 12.53 38.59
N SER A 155 13.80 12.98 37.42
CA SER A 155 13.59 14.39 37.10
C SER A 155 12.66 14.56 35.90
N LEU A 156 12.25 15.80 35.61
CA LEU A 156 11.55 16.13 34.37
C LEU A 156 12.39 15.77 33.13
N ILE A 157 13.70 16.01 33.16
CA ILE A 157 14.60 15.68 32.03
C ILE A 157 14.61 14.17 31.79
N ASP A 158 14.71 13.39 32.87
CA ASP A 158 14.72 11.93 32.80
C ASP A 158 13.36 11.37 32.34
N LEU A 159 12.25 11.97 32.81
CA LEU A 159 10.91 11.67 32.33
C LEU A 159 10.79 11.93 30.83
N VAL A 160 11.18 13.12 30.35
CA VAL A 160 11.12 13.45 28.91
C VAL A 160 12.00 12.50 28.10
N ARG A 161 13.21 12.18 28.57
CA ARG A 161 14.08 11.20 27.92
C ARG A 161 13.43 9.82 27.82
N LEU A 162 12.84 9.34 28.90
CA LEU A 162 12.16 8.05 28.96
C LEU A 162 10.97 8.02 28.00
N LEU A 163 10.12 9.05 28.04
CA LEU A 163 8.97 9.19 27.14
C LEU A 163 9.41 9.28 25.68
N SER A 164 10.47 10.02 25.36
CA SER A 164 11.02 10.11 24.00
C SER A 164 11.57 8.77 23.51
N LEU A 165 12.24 7.98 24.36
CA LEU A 165 12.70 6.63 24.00
C LEU A 165 11.54 5.67 23.78
N VAL A 166 10.49 5.75 24.62
CA VAL A 166 9.27 4.97 24.44
C VAL A 166 8.56 5.38 23.14
N CYS A 167 8.45 6.68 22.85
CA CYS A 167 7.90 7.19 21.60
C CYS A 167 8.71 6.71 20.39
N ALA A 168 10.04 6.83 20.43
CA ALA A 168 10.92 6.38 19.35
C ALA A 168 10.78 4.87 19.12
N ARG A 169 10.71 4.07 20.20
CA ARG A 169 10.56 2.63 20.11
C ARG A 169 9.18 2.20 19.64
N ILE A 170 8.11 2.81 20.12
CA ILE A 170 6.74 2.55 19.63
C ILE A 170 6.62 3.01 18.20
N THR A 171 7.23 4.14 17.82
CA THR A 171 7.22 4.62 16.44
C THR A 171 7.99 3.65 15.54
N GLU A 172 9.20 3.20 15.93
CA GLU A 172 9.97 2.19 15.22
C GLU A 172 9.22 0.85 15.14
N GLN A 173 8.64 0.41 16.26
CA GLN A 173 7.85 -0.81 16.32
C GLN A 173 6.53 -0.67 15.56
N SER A 174 5.94 0.53 15.44
CA SER A 174 4.79 0.78 14.56
C SER A 174 5.23 0.85 13.10
N THR A 175 6.43 1.35 12.77
CA THR A 175 6.97 1.16 11.41
C THR A 175 7.26 -0.31 11.08
N LEU A 176 7.47 -1.16 12.10
CA LEU A 176 7.72 -2.61 11.96
C LEU A 176 6.45 -3.50 12.14
N ASN A 177 5.45 -3.06 12.90
CA ASN A 177 4.24 -3.81 13.30
C ASN A 177 2.92 -3.12 12.91
N GLY A 178 2.95 -1.90 12.37
CA GLY A 178 1.77 -1.07 12.18
C GLY A 178 2.03 0.08 11.23
N VAL A 179 2.43 -0.24 9.99
CA VAL A 179 2.10 0.66 8.89
C VAL A 179 0.59 0.81 8.93
N ARG A 180 0.11 1.94 9.43
CA ARG A 180 -1.26 2.37 9.15
C ARG A 180 -1.24 2.59 7.65
N TRP A 181 -1.69 1.59 6.90
CA TRP A 181 -1.77 1.67 5.46
C TRP A 181 -2.43 3.00 5.11
N ALA A 182 -1.69 3.81 4.37
CA ALA A 182 -2.19 5.04 3.80
C ALA A 182 -2.51 4.72 2.35
N ASP A 183 -3.65 5.22 1.88
CA ASP A 183 -4.03 5.08 0.50
C ASP A 183 -3.01 5.83 -0.40
N PRO A 184 -2.28 5.14 -1.28
CA PRO A 184 -1.24 5.75 -2.12
C PRO A 184 -1.79 6.75 -3.14
N TRP A 185 -3.07 6.63 -3.50
CA TRP A 185 -3.72 7.61 -4.39
C TRP A 185 -4.25 8.84 -3.65
N GLY A 186 -4.29 8.84 -2.32
CA GLY A 186 -4.78 9.96 -1.50
C GLY A 186 -6.28 10.25 -1.68
N ASN A 187 -7.02 9.32 -2.27
CA ASN A 187 -8.38 9.49 -2.76
C ASN A 187 -9.38 8.56 -2.06
N LEU A 188 -8.98 7.94 -0.95
CA LEU A 188 -9.82 7.04 -0.17
C LEU A 188 -11.18 7.69 0.18
N ARG A 189 -12.24 6.96 -0.10
CA ARG A 189 -13.63 7.27 0.25
C ARG A 189 -14.24 6.07 0.96
N ARG A 190 -15.33 6.32 1.69
CA ARG A 190 -16.10 5.29 2.39
C ARG A 190 -17.57 5.41 2.03
N ILE A 191 -18.21 4.27 1.86
CA ILE A 191 -19.65 4.12 1.62
C ILE A 191 -20.21 3.25 2.75
N GLU A 192 -21.36 3.64 3.28
CA GLU A 192 -22.13 2.81 4.20
C GLU A 192 -22.90 1.76 3.39
N ARG A 193 -22.75 0.50 3.77
CA ARG A 193 -23.38 -0.66 3.13
C ARG A 193 -24.77 -0.88 3.71
N PRO A 194 -25.66 -1.58 2.98
CA PRO A 194 -27.00 -1.91 3.48
C PRO A 194 -27.02 -2.70 4.81
N ASP A 195 -25.94 -3.42 5.13
CA ASP A 195 -25.79 -4.19 6.37
C ASP A 195 -25.16 -3.38 7.52
N GLY A 196 -25.00 -2.06 7.37
CA GLY A 196 -24.49 -1.13 8.40
C GLY A 196 -22.97 -1.09 8.53
N TYR A 197 -22.25 -1.91 7.77
CA TYR A 197 -20.79 -1.90 7.70
C TYR A 197 -20.31 -0.86 6.66
N LYS A 198 -19.04 -0.48 6.72
CA LYS A 198 -18.45 0.45 5.73
C LYS A 198 -17.58 -0.28 4.71
N VAL A 199 -17.72 0.08 3.44
CA VAL A 199 -16.75 -0.29 2.39
C VAL A 199 -15.94 0.93 2.01
N ALA A 200 -14.61 0.79 1.98
CA ALA A 200 -13.71 1.79 1.47
C ALA A 200 -13.32 1.49 0.03
N TYR A 201 -13.13 2.54 -0.76
CA TYR A 201 -12.56 2.46 -2.10
C TYR A 201 -11.64 3.66 -2.33
N SER A 202 -10.65 3.50 -3.20
CA SER A 202 -9.85 4.62 -3.71
C SER A 202 -9.95 4.69 -5.24
N TRP A 203 -9.43 5.75 -5.83
CA TRP A 203 -9.43 5.93 -7.28
C TRP A 203 -8.23 6.73 -7.78
N THR A 204 -7.86 6.49 -9.04
CA THR A 204 -6.85 7.23 -9.80
C THR A 204 -7.39 7.56 -11.20
N GLY A 205 -6.65 8.37 -11.96
CA GLY A 205 -7.04 8.82 -13.30
C GLY A 205 -7.78 10.17 -13.29
N ALA A 206 -8.72 10.35 -14.22
CA ALA A 206 -9.49 11.57 -14.37
C ALA A 206 -10.67 11.61 -13.38
N PRO A 207 -10.85 12.67 -12.56
CA PRO A 207 -11.91 12.74 -11.53
C PRO A 207 -13.33 12.57 -12.09
N ASP A 208 -13.58 13.11 -13.28
CA ASP A 208 -14.86 13.06 -14.00
C ASP A 208 -14.78 12.14 -15.24
N GLY A 209 -13.80 11.22 -15.23
CA GLY A 209 -13.59 10.27 -16.31
C GLY A 209 -14.61 9.14 -16.33
N GLN A 210 -14.59 8.36 -17.43
CA GLN A 210 -15.39 7.15 -17.55
C GLN A 210 -15.03 6.16 -16.43
N PRO A 211 -16.00 5.66 -15.66
CA PRO A 211 -15.71 4.77 -14.54
C PRO A 211 -15.28 3.39 -15.03
N VAL A 212 -14.24 2.86 -14.40
CA VAL A 212 -13.73 1.49 -14.58
C VAL A 212 -13.52 0.89 -13.20
N LEU A 213 -14.17 -0.24 -12.91
CA LEU A 213 -14.02 -0.91 -11.62
C LEU A 213 -12.84 -1.89 -11.67
N LEU A 214 -11.86 -1.68 -10.80
CA LEU A 214 -10.71 -2.55 -10.62
C LEU A 214 -10.90 -3.42 -9.37
N LEU A 215 -10.93 -4.74 -9.55
CA LEU A 215 -10.81 -5.69 -8.44
C LEU A 215 -9.44 -6.36 -8.49
N HIS A 216 -8.70 -6.26 -7.39
CA HIS A 216 -7.37 -6.84 -7.28
C HIS A 216 -7.43 -8.29 -6.78
N GLY A 217 -6.30 -8.99 -6.85
CA GLY A 217 -6.18 -10.40 -6.48
C GLY A 217 -5.20 -10.62 -5.32
N LEU A 218 -4.89 -11.88 -5.02
CA LEU A 218 -3.95 -12.22 -3.94
C LEU A 218 -2.47 -12.00 -4.28
N SER A 219 -2.13 -11.96 -5.57
CA SER A 219 -0.74 -11.79 -6.03
C SER A 219 -0.44 -10.37 -6.50
N LEU A 220 -1.46 -9.56 -6.78
CA LEU A 220 -1.35 -8.20 -7.29
C LEU A 220 -2.33 -7.30 -6.54
N GLY A 221 -1.82 -6.21 -5.96
CA GLY A 221 -2.63 -5.16 -5.38
C GLY A 221 -3.30 -4.28 -6.44
N TYR A 222 -4.06 -3.28 -6.02
CA TYR A 222 -4.84 -2.44 -6.94
C TYR A 222 -4.04 -1.31 -7.62
N LEU A 223 -2.79 -1.07 -7.21
CA LEU A 223 -1.98 -0.02 -7.82
C LEU A 223 -1.49 -0.47 -9.20
N MET A 224 -1.66 0.40 -10.20
CA MET A 224 -1.27 0.11 -11.58
C MET A 224 0.13 0.64 -11.91
N GLY A 225 0.62 1.64 -11.18
CA GLY A 225 1.92 2.28 -11.42
C GLY A 225 1.81 3.49 -12.35
N GLU A 226 2.68 4.48 -12.15
CA GLU A 226 2.58 5.81 -12.78
C GLU A 226 2.49 5.74 -14.31
N ARG A 227 3.20 4.80 -14.95
CA ARG A 227 3.16 4.63 -16.41
C ARG A 227 1.76 4.30 -16.94
N ILE A 228 0.98 3.48 -16.23
CA ILE A 228 -0.39 3.13 -16.61
C ILE A 228 -1.32 4.26 -16.18
N GLU A 229 -1.24 4.68 -14.93
CA GLU A 229 -2.15 5.65 -14.31
C GLU A 229 -2.14 6.99 -15.06
N ARG A 230 -0.98 7.45 -15.51
CA ARG A 230 -0.86 8.66 -16.35
C ARG A 230 -1.63 8.53 -17.67
N ARG A 231 -1.54 7.39 -18.36
CA ARG A 231 -2.23 7.18 -19.63
C ARG A 231 -3.75 7.07 -19.44
N LEU A 232 -4.21 6.46 -18.35
CA LEU A 232 -5.63 6.42 -18.01
C LEU A 232 -6.16 7.82 -17.72
N ARG A 233 -5.40 8.64 -17.00
CA ARG A 233 -5.72 10.06 -16.74
C ARG A 233 -5.84 10.86 -18.05
N GLU A 234 -4.86 10.73 -18.95
CA GLU A 234 -4.85 11.39 -20.27
C GLU A 234 -6.03 10.94 -21.15
N ALA A 235 -6.48 9.69 -21.01
CA ALA A 235 -7.61 9.14 -21.75
C ALA A 235 -8.99 9.44 -21.12
N GLY A 236 -9.04 10.20 -20.02
CA GLY A 236 -10.30 10.51 -19.36
C GLY A 236 -10.95 9.29 -18.67
N ILE A 237 -10.14 8.37 -18.14
CA ILE A 237 -10.62 7.18 -17.40
C ILE A 237 -10.48 7.41 -15.90
N LYS A 238 -11.51 7.04 -15.15
CA LYS A 238 -11.52 7.00 -13.69
C LYS A 238 -11.48 5.55 -13.22
N LEU A 239 -10.32 5.12 -12.74
CA LEU A 239 -10.12 3.76 -12.24
C LEU A 239 -10.45 3.71 -10.74
N ILE A 240 -11.45 2.90 -10.38
CA ILE A 240 -12.00 2.80 -9.01
C ILE A 240 -11.61 1.45 -8.43
N ALA A 241 -10.98 1.43 -7.26
CA ALA A 241 -10.56 0.19 -6.59
C ALA A 241 -11.14 0.11 -5.17
N PRO A 242 -12.18 -0.72 -4.95
CA PRO A 242 -12.63 -1.10 -3.62
C PRO A 242 -11.55 -1.86 -2.86
N CYS A 243 -11.45 -1.60 -1.56
CA CYS A 243 -10.67 -2.43 -0.65
C CYS A 243 -11.51 -3.61 -0.17
N TRP A 244 -10.91 -4.80 -0.10
CA TRP A 244 -11.56 -5.97 0.49
C TRP A 244 -12.11 -5.68 1.89
N PRO A 245 -13.29 -6.24 2.26
CA PRO A 245 -13.76 -6.27 3.64
C PRO A 245 -12.65 -6.71 4.60
N GLY A 246 -12.43 -5.93 5.67
CA GLY A 246 -11.35 -6.13 6.63
C GLY A 246 -10.00 -5.50 6.25
N MET A 247 -9.91 -4.77 5.14
CA MET A 247 -8.68 -4.16 4.64
C MET A 247 -8.91 -2.72 4.17
N GLY A 248 -7.84 -1.91 4.17
CA GLY A 248 -7.85 -0.60 3.51
C GLY A 248 -8.93 0.38 3.99
N GLY A 249 -9.47 0.19 5.20
CA GLY A 249 -10.55 1.00 5.75
C GLY A 249 -11.97 0.47 5.49
N SER A 250 -12.12 -0.67 4.81
CA SER A 250 -13.35 -1.46 4.75
C SER A 250 -13.51 -2.30 6.00
N GLU A 251 -14.73 -2.37 6.52
CA GLU A 251 -15.12 -3.21 7.65
C GLU A 251 -15.58 -4.59 7.15
N GLN A 252 -15.32 -5.62 7.93
CA GLN A 252 -15.71 -7.00 7.63
C GLN A 252 -16.98 -7.36 8.41
N ASN A 253 -17.94 -7.99 7.75
CA ASN A 253 -19.10 -8.57 8.41
C ASN A 253 -18.79 -10.02 8.83
N PRO A 254 -18.60 -10.30 10.14
CA PRO A 254 -18.17 -11.63 10.60
C PRO A 254 -19.26 -12.71 10.47
N LYS A 255 -20.49 -12.33 10.08
CA LYS A 255 -21.61 -13.26 9.90
C LYS A 255 -21.69 -13.83 8.48
N LEU A 256 -20.97 -13.25 7.52
CA LEU A 256 -20.96 -13.66 6.12
C LEU A 256 -19.69 -14.46 5.80
N SER A 257 -19.76 -15.33 4.80
CA SER A 257 -18.52 -15.84 4.19
C SER A 257 -17.77 -14.69 3.52
N LEU A 258 -16.45 -14.83 3.31
CA LEU A 258 -15.68 -13.80 2.65
C LEU A 258 -16.24 -13.44 1.26
N GLU A 259 -16.68 -14.43 0.47
CA GLU A 259 -17.28 -14.18 -0.85
C GLU A 259 -18.60 -13.43 -0.80
N GLN A 260 -19.45 -13.77 0.19
CA GLN A 260 -20.72 -13.06 0.40
C GLN A 260 -20.45 -11.62 0.84
N ASP A 261 -19.51 -11.42 1.75
CA ASP A 261 -19.13 -10.11 2.26
C ASP A 261 -18.50 -9.25 1.15
N ASP A 262 -17.63 -9.84 0.33
CA ASP A 262 -17.05 -9.23 -0.86
C ASP A 262 -18.16 -8.78 -1.83
N LEU A 263 -19.12 -9.66 -2.13
CA LEU A 263 -20.21 -9.36 -3.06
C LEU A 263 -21.09 -8.19 -2.57
N VAL A 264 -21.44 -8.17 -1.27
CA VAL A 264 -22.20 -7.06 -0.67
C VAL A 264 -21.40 -5.76 -0.74
N ALA A 265 -20.09 -5.81 -0.44
CA ALA A 265 -19.22 -4.64 -0.48
C ALA A 265 -19.11 -4.07 -1.91
N TYR A 266 -18.86 -4.90 -2.92
CA TYR A 266 -18.75 -4.43 -4.30
C TYR A 266 -20.10 -3.96 -4.86
N SER A 267 -21.20 -4.61 -4.49
CA SER A 267 -22.55 -4.17 -4.86
C SER A 267 -22.83 -2.76 -4.31
N ALA A 268 -22.47 -2.50 -3.04
CA ALA A 268 -22.63 -1.18 -2.44
C ALA A 268 -21.78 -0.11 -3.14
N VAL A 269 -20.57 -0.43 -3.58
CA VAL A 269 -19.75 0.49 -4.39
C VAL A 269 -20.39 0.74 -5.76
N ALA A 270 -20.87 -0.31 -6.42
CA ALA A 270 -21.54 -0.18 -7.72
C ALA A 270 -22.80 0.69 -7.63
N ASP A 271 -23.64 0.48 -6.61
CA ASP A 271 -24.83 1.29 -6.35
C ASP A 271 -24.50 2.75 -6.09
N ALA A 272 -23.59 3.02 -5.15
CA ALA A 272 -23.27 4.38 -4.73
C ALA A 272 -22.63 5.22 -5.84
N LEU A 273 -21.94 4.56 -6.78
CA LEU A 273 -21.29 5.22 -7.92
C LEU A 273 -22.11 5.13 -9.21
N GLY A 274 -23.30 4.52 -9.18
CA GLY A 274 -24.16 4.36 -10.35
C GLY A 274 -23.48 3.60 -11.48
N LEU A 275 -22.69 2.58 -11.16
CA LEU A 275 -21.99 1.78 -12.16
C LEU A 275 -23.00 0.96 -12.97
N LYS A 276 -23.09 1.27 -14.26
CA LYS A 276 -23.90 0.53 -15.23
C LYS A 276 -23.13 0.43 -16.54
N ASN A 277 -23.12 -0.76 -17.14
CA ASN A 277 -22.43 -1.05 -18.38
C ASN A 277 -21.03 -0.41 -18.41
N CYS A 278 -20.22 -0.62 -17.36
CA CYS A 278 -18.85 -0.11 -17.31
C CYS A 278 -17.83 -1.22 -17.59
N LEU A 279 -16.55 -0.87 -17.76
CA LEU A 279 -15.49 -1.88 -17.86
C LEU A 279 -15.12 -2.36 -16.45
N GLY A 280 -15.07 -3.68 -16.26
CA GLY A 280 -14.45 -4.30 -15.09
C GLY A 280 -13.03 -4.75 -15.40
N VAL A 281 -12.05 -4.45 -14.55
CA VAL A 281 -10.65 -4.89 -14.68
C VAL A 281 -10.29 -5.77 -13.48
N GLY A 282 -9.93 -7.02 -13.74
CA GLY A 282 -9.59 -7.99 -12.71
C GLY A 282 -8.10 -8.32 -12.73
N LEU A 283 -7.38 -8.00 -11.66
CA LEU A 283 -5.98 -8.42 -11.52
C LEU A 283 -5.90 -9.78 -10.85
N ALA A 284 -5.25 -10.75 -11.48
CA ALA A 284 -5.21 -12.14 -11.02
C ALA A 284 -6.62 -12.65 -10.64
N THR A 285 -6.83 -13.06 -9.39
CA THR A 285 -8.14 -13.56 -8.93
C THR A 285 -9.25 -12.51 -8.90
N GLY A 286 -8.95 -11.23 -9.11
CA GLY A 286 -9.93 -10.15 -9.17
C GLY A 286 -11.03 -10.35 -10.23
N ALA A 287 -10.71 -10.99 -11.36
CA ALA A 287 -11.71 -11.24 -12.41
C ALA A 287 -12.82 -12.22 -11.96
N ILE A 288 -12.50 -13.14 -11.05
CA ILE A 288 -13.47 -14.08 -10.48
C ILE A 288 -14.52 -13.31 -9.66
N HIS A 289 -14.09 -12.28 -8.92
CA HIS A 289 -14.98 -11.43 -8.16
C HIS A 289 -15.85 -10.55 -9.07
N LEU A 290 -15.31 -10.06 -10.19
CA LEU A 290 -16.08 -9.32 -11.20
C LEU A 290 -17.17 -10.19 -11.83
N LEU A 291 -16.84 -11.43 -12.21
CA LEU A 291 -17.82 -12.39 -12.72
C LEU A 291 -18.91 -12.72 -11.69
N ALA A 292 -18.53 -12.89 -10.42
CA ALA A 292 -19.50 -13.11 -9.35
C ALA A 292 -20.43 -11.91 -9.16
N LEU A 293 -19.89 -10.70 -9.26
CA LEU A 293 -20.68 -9.46 -9.19
C LEU A 293 -21.63 -9.34 -10.38
N GLU A 294 -21.17 -9.57 -11.61
CA GLU A 294 -22.00 -9.51 -12.82
C GLU A 294 -23.15 -10.53 -12.75
N ARG A 295 -22.89 -11.75 -12.30
CA ARG A 295 -23.94 -12.78 -12.14
C ARG A 295 -25.00 -12.38 -11.11
N ALA A 296 -24.59 -11.73 -10.04
CA ALA A 296 -25.51 -11.25 -9.00
C ALA A 296 -26.24 -9.97 -9.41
N ARG A 297 -25.62 -9.17 -10.27
CA ARG A 297 -26.09 -7.86 -10.73
C ARG A 297 -25.84 -7.69 -12.23
N PRO A 298 -26.68 -8.30 -13.07
CA PRO A 298 -26.56 -8.16 -14.52
C PRO A 298 -26.59 -6.69 -14.96
N GLU A 299 -25.92 -6.39 -16.08
CA GLU A 299 -25.76 -5.04 -16.64
C GLU A 299 -24.84 -4.11 -15.85
N THR A 300 -24.10 -4.62 -14.85
CA THR A 300 -23.08 -3.82 -14.17
C THR A 300 -21.91 -3.57 -15.12
N PHE A 301 -21.47 -4.61 -15.84
CA PHE A 301 -20.36 -4.55 -16.78
C PHE A 301 -20.80 -4.78 -18.22
N GLY A 302 -20.21 -4.03 -19.14
CA GLY A 302 -20.32 -4.31 -20.59
C GLY A 302 -19.23 -5.24 -21.11
N ALA A 303 -18.10 -5.30 -20.41
CA ALA A 303 -17.00 -6.22 -20.67
C ALA A 303 -16.12 -6.35 -19.43
N LEU A 304 -15.39 -7.46 -19.32
CA LEU A 304 -14.37 -7.68 -18.30
C LEU A 304 -12.99 -7.87 -18.93
N LEU A 305 -11.97 -7.25 -18.32
CA LEU A 305 -10.56 -7.45 -18.66
C LEU A 305 -9.85 -8.15 -17.50
N GLY A 306 -9.44 -9.40 -17.70
CA GLY A 306 -8.54 -10.12 -16.79
C GLY A 306 -7.07 -9.83 -17.13
N ILE A 307 -6.25 -9.55 -16.12
CA ILE A 307 -4.80 -9.34 -16.27
C ILE A 307 -4.06 -10.34 -15.40
N SER A 308 -3.11 -11.06 -16.01
CA SER A 308 -2.42 -12.21 -15.44
C SER A 308 -3.39 -13.36 -15.11
N ASP A 309 -2.90 -14.44 -14.50
CA ASP A 309 -3.70 -15.64 -14.22
C ASP A 309 -4.98 -15.39 -13.39
N CYS A 310 -6.10 -15.25 -14.10
CA CYS A 310 -7.43 -14.99 -13.56
C CYS A 310 -8.38 -16.20 -13.68
N LEU A 311 -7.84 -17.35 -14.08
CA LEU A 311 -8.62 -18.54 -14.45
C LEU A 311 -8.69 -19.57 -13.30
N PRO A 312 -9.70 -20.46 -13.29
CA PRO A 312 -9.90 -21.48 -12.26
C PRO A 312 -8.69 -22.40 -12.06
N LEU A 313 -8.46 -22.84 -10.83
CA LEU A 313 -7.43 -23.85 -10.57
C LEU A 313 -7.95 -25.25 -10.90
N THR A 314 -7.24 -25.95 -11.79
CA THR A 314 -7.44 -27.38 -12.03
C THR A 314 -6.20 -28.18 -11.68
N ARG A 315 -6.38 -29.48 -11.40
CA ARG A 315 -5.24 -30.38 -11.11
C ARG A 315 -4.26 -30.45 -12.28
N LYS A 316 -4.75 -30.36 -13.52
CA LYS A 316 -3.97 -30.36 -14.76
C LYS A 316 -3.19 -29.06 -14.94
N ARG A 317 -3.79 -27.90 -14.70
CA ARG A 317 -3.04 -26.62 -14.74
C ARG A 317 -1.92 -26.60 -13.70
N LEU A 318 -2.23 -27.04 -12.48
CA LEU A 318 -1.26 -27.11 -11.40
C LEU A 318 -0.10 -28.09 -11.65
N SER A 319 -0.23 -29.08 -12.55
CA SER A 319 0.92 -29.95 -12.86
C SER A 319 2.01 -29.24 -13.66
N HIS A 320 1.71 -28.13 -14.33
CA HIS A 320 2.69 -27.30 -15.04
C HIS A 320 3.47 -26.36 -14.11
N ALA A 321 2.93 -26.06 -12.92
CA ALA A 321 3.58 -25.21 -11.93
C ALA A 321 4.82 -25.86 -11.30
N PRO A 322 5.88 -25.05 -10.99
CA PRO A 322 6.98 -25.49 -10.14
C PRO A 322 6.48 -26.04 -8.79
N LEU A 323 7.21 -27.00 -8.22
CA LEU A 323 6.77 -27.76 -7.04
C LEU A 323 6.40 -26.86 -5.85
N SER A 324 7.19 -25.84 -5.57
CA SER A 324 6.95 -24.88 -4.48
C SER A 324 5.64 -24.12 -4.67
N PHE A 325 5.43 -23.58 -5.88
CA PHE A 325 4.22 -22.84 -6.26
C PHE A 325 2.98 -23.75 -6.26
N ARG A 326 3.10 -24.94 -6.85
CA ARG A 326 2.06 -25.98 -6.85
C ARG A 326 1.63 -26.38 -5.44
N THR A 327 2.59 -26.54 -4.53
CA THR A 327 2.32 -26.91 -3.14
C THR A 327 1.56 -25.81 -2.43
N MET A 328 2.01 -24.56 -2.56
CA MET A 328 1.33 -23.39 -1.98
C MET A 328 -0.11 -23.26 -2.46
N LEU A 329 -0.39 -23.50 -3.74
CA LEU A 329 -1.75 -23.44 -4.29
C LEU A 329 -2.63 -24.65 -3.91
N ARG A 330 -2.07 -25.82 -3.60
CA ARG A 330 -2.85 -27.01 -3.19
C ARG A 330 -3.22 -27.02 -1.71
N LEU A 331 -2.35 -26.51 -0.86
CA LEU A 331 -2.52 -26.57 0.59
C LEU A 331 -3.82 -25.94 1.15
N PRO A 332 -4.43 -24.88 0.58
CA PRO A 332 -5.66 -24.31 1.12
C PRO A 332 -6.79 -25.33 1.28
N ASN A 333 -6.87 -26.32 0.39
CA ASN A 333 -7.94 -27.33 0.39
C ASN A 333 -7.56 -28.67 1.01
N VAL A 334 -6.28 -28.90 1.28
CA VAL A 334 -5.79 -30.19 1.80
C VAL A 334 -5.39 -30.06 3.26
N LEU A 335 -4.64 -29.01 3.60
CA LEU A 335 -4.03 -28.84 4.92
C LEU A 335 -4.01 -27.34 5.30
N PRO A 336 -5.17 -26.69 5.45
CA PRO A 336 -5.26 -25.23 5.64
C PRO A 336 -4.50 -24.72 6.87
N LYS A 337 -4.50 -25.47 7.98
CA LYS A 337 -3.72 -25.12 9.18
C LYS A 337 -2.21 -25.12 8.92
N ALA A 338 -1.71 -26.02 8.08
CA ALA A 338 -0.30 -26.04 7.70
C ALA A 338 0.04 -24.87 6.79
N LEU A 339 -0.84 -24.50 5.86
CA LEU A 339 -0.67 -23.29 5.07
C LEU A 339 -0.63 -22.04 5.96
N GLU A 340 -1.52 -21.95 6.95
CA GLU A 340 -1.56 -20.82 7.88
C GLU A 340 -0.23 -20.68 8.64
N LEU A 341 0.38 -21.78 9.08
CA LEU A 341 1.71 -21.77 9.69
C LEU A 341 2.80 -21.27 8.73
N VAL A 342 2.77 -21.72 7.47
CA VAL A 342 3.72 -21.30 6.42
C VAL A 342 3.55 -19.81 6.09
N VAL A 343 2.31 -19.35 5.90
CA VAL A 343 1.98 -17.94 5.62
C VAL A 343 2.36 -17.06 6.81
N SER A 344 2.08 -17.50 8.04
CA SER A 344 2.48 -16.79 9.26
C SER A 344 4.00 -16.65 9.36
N ALA A 345 4.75 -17.72 9.05
CA ALA A 345 6.20 -17.67 8.99
C ALA A 345 6.70 -16.76 7.85
N GLY A 346 6.02 -16.76 6.70
CA GLY A 346 6.27 -15.85 5.58
C GLY A 346 6.10 -14.39 5.99
N PHE A 347 4.97 -14.04 6.60
CA PHE A 347 4.67 -12.69 7.09
C PHE A 347 5.72 -12.22 8.09
N ARG A 348 6.10 -13.06 9.06
CA ARG A 348 7.18 -12.75 10.01
C ARG A 348 8.52 -12.52 9.30
N ASN A 349 8.85 -13.32 8.29
CA ASN A 349 10.09 -13.14 7.54
C ASN A 349 10.09 -11.87 6.71
N VAL A 350 8.98 -11.49 6.06
CA VAL A 350 8.91 -10.21 5.33
C VAL A 350 9.03 -9.02 6.29
N ARG A 351 8.36 -9.06 7.45
CA ARG A 351 8.51 -8.01 8.48
C ARG A 351 9.94 -7.89 9.00
N ARG A 352 10.65 -9.01 9.18
CA ARG A 352 12.02 -9.01 9.72
C ARG A 352 13.10 -8.72 8.68
N LYS A 353 12.95 -9.25 7.46
CA LYS A 353 14.00 -9.26 6.43
C LYS A 353 13.71 -8.32 5.26
N GLY A 354 12.54 -7.69 5.24
CA GLY A 354 12.10 -6.82 4.16
C GLY A 354 11.43 -7.58 3.01
N ILE A 355 10.84 -6.82 2.09
CA ILE A 355 10.11 -7.33 0.92
C ILE A 355 11.03 -8.02 -0.09
N ASP A 356 12.29 -7.57 -0.21
CA ASP A 356 13.27 -8.12 -1.14
C ASP A 356 13.51 -9.61 -0.87
N TRP A 357 13.51 -10.02 0.41
CA TRP A 357 13.60 -11.43 0.81
C TRP A 357 12.50 -12.30 0.19
N TYR A 358 11.28 -11.76 0.08
CA TYR A 358 10.13 -12.46 -0.50
C TYR A 358 10.18 -12.43 -2.03
N VAL A 359 10.44 -11.27 -2.63
CA VAL A 359 10.52 -11.09 -4.09
C VAL A 359 11.58 -12.03 -4.69
N GLU A 360 12.78 -12.07 -4.10
CA GLU A 360 13.84 -12.97 -4.54
C GLU A 360 13.39 -14.43 -4.52
N ARG A 361 12.70 -14.88 -3.47
CA ARG A 361 12.23 -16.27 -3.34
C ARG A 361 11.04 -16.59 -4.23
N ARG A 362 10.14 -15.64 -4.43
CA ARG A 362 8.90 -15.84 -5.19
C ARG A 362 9.17 -15.95 -6.68
N TYR A 363 10.11 -15.15 -7.19
CA TYR A 363 10.36 -15.03 -8.63
C TYR A 363 11.70 -15.66 -9.07
N HIS A 364 12.47 -16.32 -8.19
CA HIS A 364 13.77 -16.94 -8.57
C HIS A 364 13.70 -17.93 -9.74
N GLN A 365 12.56 -18.61 -9.92
CA GLN A 365 12.35 -19.61 -10.97
C GLN A 365 11.82 -19.02 -12.29
N SER A 366 11.50 -17.72 -12.33
CA SER A 366 10.98 -17.04 -13.51
C SER A 366 11.95 -15.94 -13.94
N PRO A 367 12.82 -16.18 -14.95
CA PRO A 367 13.76 -15.17 -15.43
C PRO A 367 13.06 -13.87 -15.87
N VAL A 368 11.88 -14.00 -16.50
CA VAL A 368 11.09 -12.86 -16.99
C VAL A 368 10.54 -12.00 -15.84
N ASP A 369 10.01 -12.63 -14.78
CA ASP A 369 9.52 -11.89 -13.61
C ASP A 369 10.68 -11.35 -12.77
N ARG A 370 11.78 -12.10 -12.65
CA ARG A 370 12.95 -11.65 -11.90
C ARG A 370 13.58 -10.39 -12.48
N ALA A 371 13.57 -10.23 -13.81
CA ALA A 371 14.02 -9.01 -14.48
C ALA A 371 13.16 -7.79 -14.10
N SER A 372 11.87 -7.99 -13.82
CA SER A 372 10.94 -6.92 -13.43
C SER A 372 11.13 -6.46 -11.99
N CYS A 373 11.73 -7.32 -11.16
CA CYS A 373 11.95 -7.03 -9.73
C CYS A 373 12.97 -5.91 -9.49
N ASP A 374 13.78 -5.58 -10.49
CA ASP A 374 14.76 -4.49 -10.45
C ASP A 374 14.15 -3.15 -10.96
N ASP A 375 12.89 -3.11 -11.42
CA ASP A 375 12.21 -1.86 -11.85
C ASP A 375 11.87 -0.97 -10.64
N VAL A 376 12.09 0.34 -10.81
CA VAL A 376 11.89 1.37 -9.78
C VAL A 376 10.43 1.48 -9.32
N GLU A 377 9.47 1.16 -10.20
CA GLU A 377 8.04 1.16 -9.88
C GLU A 377 7.60 -0.13 -9.18
N PHE A 378 8.24 -1.26 -9.47
CA PHE A 378 7.77 -2.55 -8.97
C PHE A 378 7.84 -2.69 -7.44
N VAL A 379 9.01 -2.41 -6.86
CA VAL A 379 9.24 -2.63 -5.42
C VAL A 379 8.30 -1.80 -4.54
N PRO A 380 8.05 -0.51 -4.80
CA PRO A 380 7.05 0.27 -4.06
C PRO A 380 5.63 -0.31 -4.17
N LEU A 381 5.20 -0.72 -5.37
CA LEU A 381 3.86 -1.30 -5.60
C LEU A 381 3.71 -2.62 -4.83
N MET A 382 4.69 -3.50 -4.93
CA MET A 382 4.71 -4.78 -4.21
C MET A 382 4.77 -4.59 -2.69
N ARG A 383 5.53 -3.60 -2.20
CA ARG A 383 5.58 -3.26 -0.78
C ARG A 383 4.22 -2.81 -0.27
N ASN A 384 3.54 -1.92 -0.99
CA ASN A 384 2.20 -1.48 -0.62
C ASN A 384 1.20 -2.66 -0.59
N TRP A 385 1.27 -3.53 -1.60
CA TRP A 385 0.46 -4.75 -1.61
C TRP A 385 0.73 -5.63 -0.39
N CYS A 386 1.99 -5.87 -0.05
CA CYS A 386 2.34 -6.65 1.13
C CYS A 386 1.84 -6.01 2.43
N GLU A 387 1.98 -4.70 2.60
CA GLU A 387 1.45 -3.97 3.76
C GLU A 387 -0.07 -4.15 3.89
N LEU A 388 -0.80 -4.00 2.78
CA LEU A 388 -2.24 -4.21 2.74
C LEU A 388 -2.58 -5.67 3.10
N SER A 389 -1.86 -6.65 2.53
CA SER A 389 -2.02 -8.09 2.83
C SER A 389 -1.70 -8.46 4.29
N PHE A 390 -0.86 -7.68 4.98
CA PHE A 390 -0.59 -7.91 6.40
C PHE A 390 -1.73 -7.47 7.30
N MET A 391 -2.61 -6.57 6.86
CA MET A 391 -3.78 -6.14 7.62
C MET A 391 -4.82 -7.26 7.76
N MET A 392 -5.04 -8.06 6.71
CA MET A 392 -5.98 -9.19 6.76
C MET A 392 -5.47 -10.38 7.59
N GLY A 393 -4.15 -10.49 7.76
CA GLY A 393 -3.52 -11.56 8.52
C GLY A 393 -3.48 -12.93 7.81
N PRO A 394 -2.72 -13.90 8.35
CA PRO A 394 -2.47 -15.18 7.69
C PRO A 394 -3.71 -16.03 7.45
N LYS A 395 -4.64 -16.06 8.43
CA LYS A 395 -5.87 -16.86 8.35
C LYS A 395 -6.74 -16.44 7.17
N VAL A 396 -7.07 -15.15 7.08
CA VAL A 396 -7.91 -14.61 5.99
C VAL A 396 -7.18 -14.75 4.65
N PHE A 397 -5.85 -14.60 4.61
CA PHE A 397 -5.07 -14.84 3.40
C PHE A 397 -5.24 -16.28 2.89
N CYS A 398 -5.17 -17.28 3.78
CA CYS A 398 -5.37 -18.69 3.43
C CYS A 398 -6.79 -18.98 2.97
N GLU A 399 -7.79 -18.37 3.62
CA GLU A 399 -9.19 -18.52 3.24
C GLU A 399 -9.45 -17.92 1.85
N ARG A 400 -8.95 -16.71 1.57
CA ARG A 400 -8.99 -16.12 0.23
C ARG A 400 -8.28 -16.99 -0.81
N ALA A 401 -7.14 -17.61 -0.46
CA ALA A 401 -6.44 -18.51 -1.38
C ALA A 401 -7.28 -19.75 -1.76
N SER A 402 -8.20 -20.17 -0.89
CA SER A 402 -9.13 -21.26 -1.19
C SER A 402 -10.23 -20.88 -2.18
N GLN A 403 -10.60 -19.59 -2.27
CA GLN A 403 -11.69 -19.11 -3.15
C GLN A 403 -11.44 -19.46 -4.61
N ARG A 404 -10.18 -19.41 -5.05
CA ARG A 404 -9.77 -19.72 -6.42
C ARG A 404 -10.09 -21.17 -6.84
N TRP A 405 -10.21 -22.09 -5.88
CA TRP A 405 -10.63 -23.47 -6.14
C TRP A 405 -12.15 -23.68 -6.17
N ARG A 406 -12.90 -22.71 -5.62
CA ARG A 406 -14.37 -22.72 -5.64
C ARG A 406 -14.88 -22.26 -7.00
N PHE A 407 -14.15 -21.39 -7.69
CA PHE A 407 -14.38 -21.08 -9.09
C PHE A 407 -14.06 -22.29 -9.97
N LYS A 408 -15.01 -22.70 -10.82
CA LYS A 408 -14.93 -23.90 -11.65
C LYS A 408 -14.85 -23.58 -13.13
N GLU A 409 -14.24 -24.47 -13.90
CA GLU A 409 -14.02 -24.28 -15.34
C GLU A 409 -15.33 -24.20 -16.12
N GLU A 410 -16.36 -24.93 -15.68
CA GLU A 410 -17.70 -24.91 -16.26
C GLU A 410 -18.33 -23.52 -16.20
N GLN A 411 -17.91 -22.67 -15.26
CA GLN A 411 -18.40 -21.28 -15.18
C GLN A 411 -17.84 -20.38 -16.29
N LEU A 412 -16.80 -20.81 -17.00
CA LEU A 412 -16.27 -20.10 -18.16
C LEU A 412 -16.99 -20.46 -19.47
N LEU A 413 -17.77 -21.55 -19.46
CA LEU A 413 -18.61 -21.96 -20.60
C LEU A 413 -19.90 -21.16 -20.67
N ASP A 414 -20.32 -20.56 -19.55
CA ASP A 414 -21.54 -19.76 -19.41
C ASP A 414 -21.19 -18.41 -18.76
N LEU A 415 -20.55 -17.55 -19.55
CA LEU A 415 -20.14 -16.22 -19.11
C LEU A 415 -21.30 -15.23 -19.26
N PRO A 416 -21.61 -14.43 -18.23
CA PRO A 416 -22.72 -13.47 -18.30
C PRO A 416 -22.38 -12.23 -19.15
N VAL A 417 -21.11 -12.04 -19.50
CA VAL A 417 -20.58 -10.88 -20.22
C VAL A 417 -19.26 -11.28 -20.89
N SER A 418 -18.88 -10.60 -21.97
CA SER A 418 -17.60 -10.84 -22.65
C SER A 418 -16.40 -10.60 -21.73
N VAL A 419 -15.46 -11.54 -21.74
CA VAL A 419 -14.24 -11.55 -20.94
C VAL A 419 -13.01 -11.62 -21.85
N HIS A 420 -12.17 -10.59 -21.80
CA HIS A 420 -10.85 -10.59 -22.42
C HIS A 420 -9.77 -10.84 -21.38
N VAL A 421 -8.86 -11.78 -21.62
CA VAL A 421 -7.78 -12.12 -20.68
C VAL A 421 -6.43 -11.84 -21.32
N LEU A 422 -5.61 -11.01 -20.65
CA LEU A 422 -4.21 -10.80 -20.97
C LEU A 422 -3.35 -11.73 -20.12
N LEU A 423 -2.60 -12.63 -20.78
CA LEU A 423 -1.85 -13.69 -20.10
C LEU A 423 -0.40 -13.74 -20.58
N GLY A 424 0.57 -13.73 -19.66
CA GLY A 424 1.98 -13.92 -20.00
C GLY A 424 2.30 -15.39 -20.33
N GLU A 425 3.03 -15.65 -21.40
CA GLU A 425 3.47 -17.02 -21.75
C GLU A 425 4.48 -17.60 -20.77
N GLY A 426 5.19 -16.74 -20.02
CA GLY A 426 6.13 -17.11 -18.97
C GLY A 426 5.48 -17.39 -17.62
N GLU A 427 4.14 -17.39 -17.53
CA GLU A 427 3.46 -17.69 -16.27
C GLU A 427 3.65 -19.15 -15.83
N PRO A 428 3.75 -19.43 -14.51
CA PRO A 428 4.04 -20.77 -14.01
C PRO A 428 3.02 -21.86 -14.40
N MET A 429 1.78 -21.49 -14.71
CA MET A 429 0.70 -22.43 -15.07
C MET A 429 0.26 -22.29 -16.53
N PHE A 430 1.12 -21.72 -17.39
CA PHE A 430 0.81 -21.56 -18.79
C PHE A 430 0.78 -22.92 -19.52
N ASP A 431 -0.32 -23.22 -20.20
CA ASP A 431 -0.52 -24.41 -21.03
C ASP A 431 -1.29 -23.99 -22.30
N ALA A 432 -0.59 -23.77 -23.41
CA ALA A 432 -1.20 -23.26 -24.64
C ALA A 432 -2.36 -24.14 -25.16
N PRO A 433 -2.22 -25.48 -25.26
CA PRO A 433 -3.34 -26.36 -25.59
C PRO A 433 -4.55 -26.28 -24.64
N TYR A 434 -4.35 -25.92 -23.38
CA TYR A 434 -5.45 -25.70 -22.46
C TYR A 434 -6.21 -24.42 -22.79
N PHE A 435 -5.51 -23.30 -22.98
CA PHE A 435 -6.15 -22.03 -23.29
C PHE A 435 -6.83 -22.02 -24.65
N GLN A 436 -6.23 -22.68 -25.65
CA GLN A 436 -6.85 -22.81 -26.97
C GLN A 436 -8.20 -23.52 -26.89
N ARG A 437 -8.29 -24.67 -26.19
CA ARG A 437 -9.57 -25.37 -25.99
C ARG A 437 -10.60 -24.53 -25.24
N LEU A 438 -10.14 -23.69 -24.32
CA LEU A 438 -11.01 -22.86 -23.51
C LEU A 438 -11.62 -21.72 -24.33
N GLU A 439 -10.85 -21.08 -25.22
CA GLU A 439 -11.35 -20.11 -26.20
C GLU A 439 -12.32 -20.76 -27.20
N GLU A 440 -12.01 -21.98 -27.68
CA GLU A 440 -12.89 -22.74 -28.57
C GLU A 440 -14.23 -23.12 -27.89
N SER A 441 -14.27 -23.16 -26.56
CA SER A 441 -15.46 -23.57 -25.80
C SER A 441 -16.41 -22.42 -25.42
N SER A 442 -16.03 -21.16 -25.63
CA SER A 442 -16.86 -20.00 -25.24
C SER A 442 -16.60 -18.80 -26.16
N SER A 443 -17.63 -18.35 -26.88
CA SER A 443 -17.54 -17.17 -27.75
C SER A 443 -17.34 -15.87 -26.98
N GLU A 444 -17.67 -15.86 -25.69
CA GLU A 444 -17.54 -14.72 -24.80
C GLU A 444 -16.15 -14.62 -24.16
N LEU A 445 -15.25 -15.58 -24.41
CA LEU A 445 -13.91 -15.60 -23.82
C LEU A 445 -12.84 -15.43 -24.89
N THR A 446 -11.99 -14.41 -24.73
CA THR A 446 -10.80 -14.22 -25.56
C THR A 446 -9.55 -14.22 -24.69
N ILE A 447 -8.48 -14.91 -25.12
CA ILE A 447 -7.21 -14.99 -24.39
C ILE A 447 -6.08 -14.45 -25.27
N GLU A 448 -5.66 -13.22 -24.97
CA GLU A 448 -4.50 -12.60 -25.60
C GLU A 448 -3.21 -12.99 -24.86
N ARG A 449 -2.40 -13.81 -25.53
CA ARG A 449 -1.11 -14.31 -25.05
C ARG A 449 -0.02 -13.27 -25.29
N VAL A 450 0.74 -12.93 -24.25
CA VAL A 450 1.76 -11.89 -24.29
C VAL A 450 3.15 -12.49 -24.20
N VAL A 451 3.87 -12.46 -25.33
CA VAL A 451 5.21 -13.00 -25.46
C VAL A 451 6.22 -12.24 -24.59
N GLY A 452 7.10 -12.99 -23.92
CA GLY A 452 8.15 -12.44 -23.08
C GLY A 452 7.63 -11.72 -21.83
N ALA A 453 6.44 -12.10 -21.34
CA ALA A 453 5.86 -11.66 -20.09
C ALA A 453 5.49 -12.87 -19.22
N GLY A 454 5.55 -12.72 -17.91
CA GLY A 454 5.15 -13.71 -16.90
C GLY A 454 4.02 -13.18 -16.03
N GLU A 455 4.00 -13.57 -14.75
CA GLU A 455 2.95 -13.20 -13.81
C GLU A 455 2.91 -11.68 -13.55
N LEU A 456 4.06 -11.03 -13.65
CA LEU A 456 4.21 -9.58 -13.48
C LEU A 456 3.90 -8.80 -14.77
N LEU A 457 3.04 -9.35 -15.64
CA LEU A 457 2.62 -8.76 -16.91
C LEU A 457 2.23 -7.28 -16.78
N LEU A 458 1.49 -6.95 -15.70
CA LEU A 458 1.09 -5.59 -15.36
C LEU A 458 2.27 -4.60 -15.40
N HIS A 459 3.41 -5.00 -14.83
CA HIS A 459 4.63 -4.19 -14.74
C HIS A 459 5.53 -4.33 -15.97
N GLN A 460 5.48 -5.48 -16.65
CA GLN A 460 6.32 -5.79 -17.81
C GLN A 460 5.83 -5.14 -19.11
N ARG A 461 4.52 -4.89 -19.23
CA ARG A 461 3.88 -4.35 -20.44
C ARG A 461 2.91 -3.20 -20.12
N PRO A 462 3.34 -2.15 -19.39
CA PRO A 462 2.43 -1.10 -18.92
C PRO A 462 1.75 -0.34 -20.08
N LYS A 463 2.42 -0.19 -21.22
CA LYS A 463 1.83 0.42 -22.42
C LYS A 463 0.67 -0.40 -22.98
N LEU A 464 0.85 -1.72 -23.09
CA LEU A 464 -0.18 -2.64 -23.58
C LEU A 464 -1.38 -2.67 -22.63
N ILE A 465 -1.13 -2.78 -21.33
CA ILE A 465 -2.20 -2.77 -20.31
C ILE A 465 -3.04 -1.50 -20.41
N ALA A 466 -2.39 -0.33 -20.38
CA ALA A 466 -3.09 0.94 -20.49
C ALA A 466 -3.86 1.04 -21.81
N GLN A 467 -3.27 0.58 -22.92
CA GLN A 467 -3.93 0.59 -24.22
C GLN A 467 -5.20 -0.27 -24.23
N ARG A 468 -5.14 -1.50 -23.70
CA ARG A 468 -6.31 -2.40 -23.66
C ARG A 468 -7.42 -1.89 -22.77
N ILE A 469 -7.09 -1.31 -21.61
CA ILE A 469 -8.09 -0.66 -20.75
C ILE A 469 -8.79 0.47 -21.51
N ILE A 470 -8.03 1.31 -22.23
CA ILE A 470 -8.59 2.44 -23.00
C ILE A 470 -9.49 1.96 -24.14
N GLU A 471 -9.03 0.99 -24.92
CA GLU A 471 -9.79 0.44 -26.05
C GLU A 471 -11.09 -0.21 -25.58
N MET A 472 -11.04 -1.04 -24.55
CA MET A 472 -12.23 -1.72 -24.03
C MET A 472 -13.20 -0.76 -23.35
N ALA A 473 -12.71 0.25 -22.61
CA ALA A 473 -13.58 1.28 -22.04
C ALA A 473 -14.34 2.03 -23.15
N ALA A 474 -13.68 2.33 -24.27
CA ALA A 474 -14.32 2.99 -25.41
C ALA A 474 -15.39 2.14 -26.09
N ILE A 475 -15.23 0.81 -26.12
CA ILE A 475 -16.23 -0.13 -26.67
C ILE A 475 -17.47 -0.13 -25.79
N VAL A 476 -17.29 -0.27 -24.47
CA VAL A 476 -18.38 -0.39 -23.49
C VAL A 476 -19.21 0.91 -23.34
N ARG A 477 -18.66 2.06 -23.78
CA ARG A 477 -19.38 3.34 -23.81
C ARG A 477 -20.47 3.43 -24.90
N ARG A 478 -20.34 2.64 -25.96
CA ARG A 478 -21.30 2.59 -27.08
C ARG A 478 -22.44 1.64 -26.74
#